data_AF-C5FUR5-F1
#
_entry.id   AF-C5FUR5-F1
#
_cell.length_a   1.000
_cell.length_b   1.000
_cell.length_c   1.000
_cell.angle_alpha   90.00
_cell.angle_beta   90.00
_cell.angle_gamma   90.00
#
_symmetry.space_group_name_H-M   'P 1'
#
loop_
_entity.id
_entity.type
_entity.pdbx_description
1 polymer ?
#
loop_
_entity_poly.entity_id
_entity_poly.type
_entity_poly.pdbx_seq_one_letter_code
_entity_poly.pdbx_strand_id
1 'polypeptide(L)'
;MSVPVGPRASKEDFMRALGLDSNNPQHEPYYRAMRDEAIVVYNHMHRSNSDLLDNYRADPNMRPPFCWHYIRPDRQRWGVMEIWRNSGPVTRPLFDRGATPGEYGPNWVTGWLLYSVFRSRDIRNNRHRNQNKKDSGGGGGGSSSGGSSARLRRKGSKSPTSGSETQTKSTYYDPIRN
;
A
#
# COMPACT_ATOMS: atom_id res chain seq x y z
N MET A 1 -17.74 -11.22 18.21
CA MET A 1 -18.16 -10.01 17.47
C MET A 1 -16.92 -9.42 16.81
N SER A 2 -16.94 -9.16 15.51
CA SER A 2 -15.85 -8.51 14.79
C SER A 2 -15.79 -7.03 15.17
N VAL A 3 -14.59 -6.51 15.46
CA VAL A 3 -14.40 -5.10 15.80
C VAL A 3 -14.02 -4.34 14.53
N PRO A 4 -14.76 -3.30 14.11
CA PRO A 4 -14.40 -2.52 12.95
C PRO A 4 -13.01 -1.90 13.10
N VAL A 5 -12.15 -2.07 12.10
CA VAL A 5 -10.85 -1.41 12.05
C VAL A 5 -10.85 -0.32 10.99
N GLY A 6 -10.14 0.78 11.28
CA GLY A 6 -9.97 1.87 10.32
C GLY A 6 -9.12 1.45 9.11
N PRO A 7 -9.21 2.17 7.98
CA PRO A 7 -8.54 1.81 6.72
C PRO A 7 -7.00 1.76 6.83
N ARG A 8 -6.40 2.37 7.86
CA ARG A 8 -4.95 2.39 8.08
C ARG A 8 -4.45 1.26 8.99
N ALA A 9 -5.35 0.41 9.51
CA ALA A 9 -4.98 -0.71 10.36
C ALA A 9 -4.05 -1.70 9.62
N SER A 10 -3.22 -2.42 10.37
CA SER A 10 -2.31 -3.43 9.80
C SER A 10 -3.08 -4.65 9.27
N LYS A 11 -2.44 -5.48 8.42
CA LYS A 11 -3.03 -6.75 7.97
C LYS A 11 -3.33 -7.66 9.18
N GLU A 12 -2.45 -7.67 10.18
CA GLU A 12 -2.59 -8.48 11.38
C GLU A 12 -3.82 -8.06 12.19
N ASP A 13 -4.02 -6.75 12.42
CA ASP A 13 -5.18 -6.23 13.14
C ASP A 13 -6.48 -6.49 12.38
N PHE A 14 -6.45 -6.33 11.05
CA PHE A 14 -7.58 -6.67 10.18
C PHE A 14 -7.96 -8.15 10.28
N MET A 15 -6.98 -9.06 10.20
CA MET A 15 -7.23 -10.50 10.31
C MET A 15 -7.74 -10.85 11.70
N ARG A 16 -7.11 -10.33 12.76
CA ARG A 16 -7.53 -10.53 14.15
C ARG A 16 -8.97 -10.07 14.37
N ALA A 17 -9.35 -8.91 13.84
CA ALA A 17 -10.71 -8.38 13.92
C ALA A 17 -11.77 -9.27 13.22
N LEU A 18 -11.36 -10.05 12.21
CA LEU A 18 -12.21 -11.04 11.55
C LEU A 18 -12.24 -12.41 12.24
N GLY A 19 -11.46 -12.58 13.32
CA GLY A 19 -11.23 -13.88 13.96
C GLY A 19 -10.28 -14.79 13.18
N LEU A 20 -9.48 -14.21 12.27
CA LEU A 20 -8.43 -14.90 11.52
C LEU A 20 -7.06 -14.60 12.15
N ASP A 21 -6.11 -15.48 11.87
CA ASP A 21 -4.73 -15.39 12.36
C ASP A 21 -3.78 -15.32 11.17
N SER A 22 -2.96 -14.27 11.10
CA SER A 22 -1.98 -14.07 10.03
C SER A 22 -0.84 -15.09 10.06
N ASN A 23 -0.59 -15.73 11.20
CA ASN A 23 0.45 -16.74 11.36
C ASN A 23 -0.07 -18.15 11.03
N ASN A 24 -1.38 -18.34 10.90
CA ASN A 24 -1.97 -19.62 10.55
C ASN A 24 -2.01 -19.79 9.02
N PRO A 25 -1.29 -20.76 8.43
CA PRO A 25 -1.28 -21.00 6.98
C PRO A 25 -2.66 -21.31 6.41
N GLN A 26 -3.61 -21.83 7.20
CA GLN A 26 -4.96 -22.12 6.76
C GLN A 26 -5.83 -20.87 6.63
N HIS A 27 -5.47 -19.77 7.29
CA HIS A 27 -6.20 -18.50 7.21
C HIS A 27 -5.74 -17.62 6.04
N GLU A 28 -4.52 -17.84 5.54
CA GLU A 28 -3.95 -17.10 4.42
C GLU A 28 -4.77 -17.25 3.11
N PRO A 29 -5.28 -18.44 2.72
CA PRO A 29 -6.16 -18.60 1.57
C PRO A 29 -7.42 -17.74 1.64
N TYR A 30 -8.05 -17.61 2.82
CA TYR A 30 -9.23 -16.75 2.97
C TYR A 30 -8.88 -15.28 2.76
N TYR A 31 -7.76 -14.82 3.31
CA TYR A 31 -7.26 -13.46 3.08
C TYR A 31 -6.98 -13.21 1.59
N ARG A 32 -6.34 -14.17 0.90
CA ARG A 32 -6.06 -14.07 -0.53
C ARG A 32 -7.34 -13.99 -1.35
N ALA A 33 -8.30 -14.88 -1.11
CA ALA A 33 -9.59 -14.86 -1.79
C ALA A 33 -10.33 -13.52 -1.62
N MET A 34 -10.39 -13.00 -0.39
CA MET A 34 -10.99 -11.69 -0.12
C MET A 34 -10.26 -10.55 -0.86
N ARG A 35 -8.92 -10.61 -0.93
CA ARG A 35 -8.12 -9.61 -1.63
C ARG A 35 -8.31 -9.68 -3.14
N ASP A 36 -8.43 -10.86 -3.71
CA ASP A 36 -8.62 -11.06 -5.15
C ASP A 36 -9.95 -10.45 -5.62
N GLU A 37 -11.02 -10.59 -4.84
CA GLU A 37 -12.29 -9.91 -5.12
C GLU A 37 -12.16 -8.38 -5.09
N ALA A 38 -11.42 -7.83 -4.12
CA ALA A 38 -11.12 -6.40 -4.07
C ALA A 38 -10.27 -5.93 -5.27
N ILE A 39 -9.38 -6.78 -5.79
CA ILE A 39 -8.57 -6.49 -6.99
C ILE A 39 -9.45 -6.38 -8.23
N VAL A 40 -10.50 -7.20 -8.36
CA VAL A 40 -11.45 -7.12 -9.48
C VAL A 40 -12.11 -5.74 -9.51
N VAL A 41 -12.62 -5.26 -8.36
CA VAL A 41 -13.26 -3.94 -8.26
C VAL A 41 -12.24 -2.81 -8.46
N TYR A 42 -11.03 -2.93 -7.89
CA TYR A 42 -9.94 -2.00 -8.17
C TYR A 42 -9.68 -1.87 -9.67
N ASN A 43 -9.56 -2.99 -10.39
CA ASN A 43 -9.30 -2.97 -11.83
C ASN A 43 -10.46 -2.33 -12.59
N HIS A 44 -11.70 -2.57 -12.17
CA HIS A 44 -12.88 -1.94 -12.76
C HIS A 44 -12.82 -0.41 -12.61
N MET A 45 -12.47 0.10 -11.42
CA MET A 45 -12.37 1.53 -11.14
C MET A 45 -11.26 2.23 -11.94
N HIS A 46 -10.33 1.48 -12.50
CA HIS A 46 -9.23 2.00 -13.32
C HIS A 46 -9.52 1.99 -14.82
N ARG A 47 -10.67 1.47 -15.25
CA ARG A 47 -11.04 1.40 -16.68
C ARG A 47 -11.47 2.75 -17.26
N SER A 48 -11.97 3.65 -16.42
CA SER A 48 -12.60 4.89 -16.85
C SER A 48 -12.24 6.06 -15.93
N ASN A 49 -12.07 7.24 -16.52
CA ASN A 49 -11.88 8.50 -15.79
C ASN A 49 -13.18 8.99 -15.12
N SER A 50 -14.34 8.36 -15.39
CA SER A 50 -15.63 8.69 -14.77
C SER A 50 -15.64 8.54 -13.24
N ASP A 51 -14.73 7.72 -12.73
CA ASP A 51 -14.64 7.34 -11.33
C ASP A 51 -13.82 8.36 -10.51
N LEU A 52 -13.17 9.30 -11.20
CA LEU A 52 -12.35 10.36 -10.66
C LEU A 52 -13.16 11.60 -10.26
N LEU A 53 -12.62 12.39 -9.33
CA LEU A 53 -13.14 13.73 -9.03
C LEU A 53 -13.16 14.58 -10.30
N ASP A 54 -14.13 15.50 -10.40
CA ASP A 54 -14.40 16.25 -11.64
C ASP A 54 -13.16 17.00 -12.16
N ASN A 55 -12.36 17.56 -11.25
CA ASN A 55 -11.10 18.25 -11.58
C ASN A 55 -10.07 17.34 -12.27
N TYR A 56 -10.04 16.05 -11.92
CA TYR A 56 -9.12 15.07 -12.52
C TYR A 56 -9.74 14.35 -13.73
N ARG A 57 -11.07 14.27 -13.78
CA ARG A 57 -11.81 13.66 -14.90
C ARG A 57 -11.64 14.46 -16.19
N ALA A 58 -11.59 15.79 -16.09
CA ALA A 58 -11.41 16.69 -17.22
C ALA A 58 -9.95 16.75 -17.73
N ASP A 59 -8.99 16.21 -16.98
CA ASP A 59 -7.57 16.24 -17.35
C ASP A 59 -7.24 15.10 -18.34
N PRO A 60 -6.86 15.41 -19.60
CA PRO A 60 -6.49 14.40 -20.58
C PRO A 60 -5.15 13.71 -20.26
N ASN A 61 -4.35 14.25 -19.34
CA ASN A 61 -3.07 13.64 -18.91
C ASN A 61 -3.24 12.63 -17.78
N MET A 62 -4.42 12.56 -17.15
CA MET A 62 -4.69 11.57 -16.12
C MET A 62 -4.73 10.17 -16.71
N ARG A 63 -3.74 9.35 -16.31
CA ARG A 63 -3.63 7.94 -16.70
C ARG A 63 -3.63 7.04 -15.47
N PRO A 64 -4.20 5.83 -15.57
CA PRO A 64 -4.06 4.79 -14.55
C PRO A 64 -2.58 4.46 -14.25
N PRO A 65 -2.25 3.98 -13.03
CA PRO A 65 -3.13 3.77 -11.90
C PRO A 65 -3.48 5.06 -11.15
N PHE A 66 -4.76 5.20 -10.79
CA PHE A 66 -5.28 6.32 -10.03
C PHE A 66 -5.02 6.14 -8.53
N CYS A 67 -4.79 7.27 -7.88
CA CYS A 67 -4.61 7.29 -6.44
C CYS A 67 -5.97 7.22 -5.75
N TRP A 68 -6.02 6.61 -4.55
CA TRP A 68 -7.24 6.59 -3.72
C TRP A 68 -7.87 7.98 -3.57
N HIS A 69 -7.04 9.01 -3.34
CA HIS A 69 -7.47 10.41 -3.17
C HIS A 69 -8.07 11.05 -4.43
N TYR A 70 -7.89 10.46 -5.61
CA TYR A 70 -8.46 10.97 -6.85
C TYR A 70 -9.83 10.36 -7.16
N ILE A 71 -10.19 9.25 -6.51
CA ILE A 71 -11.48 8.59 -6.67
C ILE A 71 -12.55 9.38 -5.89
N ARG A 72 -13.71 9.60 -6.50
CA ARG A 72 -14.86 10.25 -5.83
C ARG A 72 -15.29 9.46 -4.58
N PRO A 73 -15.67 10.11 -3.47
CA PRO A 73 -16.19 9.43 -2.28
C PRO A 73 -17.37 8.48 -2.58
N ASP A 74 -18.31 8.92 -3.42
CA ASP A 74 -19.45 8.07 -3.86
C ASP A 74 -18.98 6.79 -4.54
N ARG A 75 -17.91 6.89 -5.33
CA ARG A 75 -17.36 5.77 -6.08
C ARG A 75 -16.53 4.84 -5.20
N GLN A 76 -15.83 5.38 -4.19
CA GLN A 76 -15.23 4.59 -3.13
C GLN A 76 -16.31 3.77 -2.40
N ARG A 77 -17.40 4.43 -1.98
CA ARG A 77 -18.53 3.77 -1.31
C ARG A 77 -19.20 2.72 -2.19
N TRP A 78 -19.38 3.00 -3.49
CA TRP A 78 -19.85 2.02 -4.46
C TRP A 78 -18.91 0.81 -4.53
N GLY A 79 -17.59 1.01 -4.62
CA GLY A 79 -16.62 -0.08 -4.68
C GLY A 79 -16.65 -0.99 -3.46
N VAL A 80 -16.81 -0.41 -2.26
CA VAL A 80 -17.01 -1.17 -1.01
C VAL A 80 -18.24 -2.08 -1.09
N MET A 81 -19.37 -1.54 -1.54
CA MET A 81 -20.59 -2.32 -1.73
C MET A 81 -20.46 -3.36 -2.84
N GLU A 82 -19.77 -3.04 -3.92
CA GLU A 82 -19.64 -3.91 -5.09
C GLU A 82 -18.85 -5.18 -4.75
N ILE A 83 -17.77 -5.06 -3.95
CA ILE A 83 -17.03 -6.22 -3.44
C ILE A 83 -17.96 -7.12 -2.62
N TRP A 84 -18.71 -6.53 -1.70
CA TRP A 84 -19.61 -7.32 -0.84
C TRP A 84 -20.72 -8.01 -1.65
N ARG A 85 -21.34 -7.31 -2.60
CA ARG A 85 -22.44 -7.83 -3.41
C ARG A 85 -22.01 -8.99 -4.30
N ASN A 86 -20.82 -8.90 -4.91
CA ASN A 86 -20.31 -9.88 -5.86
C ASN A 86 -19.42 -10.95 -5.20
N SER A 87 -19.40 -11.02 -3.87
CA SER A 87 -18.52 -11.94 -3.17
C SER A 87 -18.90 -13.40 -3.32
N GLY A 88 -17.88 -14.24 -3.43
CA GLY A 88 -18.03 -15.69 -3.56
C GLY A 88 -18.53 -16.35 -2.26
N PRO A 89 -18.97 -17.62 -2.32
CA PRO A 89 -19.54 -18.32 -1.16
C PRO A 89 -18.56 -18.47 0.01
N VAL A 90 -17.25 -18.47 -0.25
CA VAL A 90 -16.19 -18.63 0.76
C VAL A 90 -15.90 -17.31 1.50
N THR A 91 -15.96 -16.18 0.79
CA THR A 91 -15.63 -14.84 1.31
C THR A 91 -16.85 -14.12 1.86
N ARG A 92 -18.05 -14.45 1.35
CA ARG A 92 -19.32 -13.84 1.76
C ARG A 92 -19.53 -13.79 3.28
N PRO A 93 -19.35 -14.89 4.03
CA PRO A 93 -19.56 -14.86 5.48
C PRO A 93 -18.58 -13.94 6.22
N LEU A 94 -17.37 -13.73 5.68
CA LEU A 94 -16.38 -12.82 6.24
C LEU A 94 -16.76 -11.36 5.97
N PHE A 95 -17.32 -11.07 4.80
CA PHE A 95 -17.81 -9.74 4.47
C PHE A 95 -19.11 -9.39 5.18
N ASP A 96 -20.00 -10.35 5.41
CA ASP A 96 -21.24 -10.12 6.16
C ASP A 96 -20.94 -9.65 7.59
N ARG A 97 -19.86 -10.15 8.22
CA ARG A 97 -19.34 -9.66 9.51
C ARG A 97 -18.81 -8.22 9.48
N GLY A 98 -18.58 -7.70 8.29
CA GLY A 98 -18.07 -6.36 8.03
C GLY A 98 -19.16 -5.30 7.93
N ALA A 99 -20.43 -5.69 7.79
CA ALA A 99 -21.53 -4.76 7.66
C ALA A 99 -21.62 -3.88 8.91
N THR A 100 -21.39 -2.57 8.74
CA THR A 100 -21.43 -1.61 9.84
C THR A 100 -22.10 -0.31 9.38
N PRO A 101 -22.98 0.28 10.19
CA PRO A 101 -23.37 1.67 10.02
C PRO A 101 -22.24 2.61 10.44
N GLY A 102 -22.32 3.88 10.06
CA GLY A 102 -21.43 4.94 10.56
C GLY A 102 -20.18 5.21 9.71
N GLU A 103 -19.11 5.68 10.36
CA GLU A 103 -17.89 6.21 9.74
C GLU A 103 -17.19 5.22 8.78
N TYR A 104 -17.15 3.94 9.16
CA TYR A 104 -16.55 2.86 8.34
C TYR A 104 -17.59 2.11 7.50
N GLY A 105 -18.81 2.63 7.42
CA GLY A 105 -19.86 2.07 6.61
C GLY A 105 -19.59 2.24 5.11
N PRO A 106 -20.28 1.46 4.26
CA PRO A 106 -21.29 0.47 4.62
C PRO A 106 -20.71 -0.88 5.09
N ASN A 107 -19.42 -1.12 4.87
CA ASN A 107 -18.77 -2.36 5.26
C ASN A 107 -17.26 -2.14 5.50
N TRP A 108 -16.82 -2.27 6.75
CA TRP A 108 -15.44 -1.95 7.12
C TRP A 108 -14.43 -2.94 6.56
N VAL A 109 -14.83 -4.21 6.34
CA VAL A 109 -13.95 -5.27 5.83
C VAL A 109 -13.59 -4.99 4.38
N THR A 110 -14.60 -4.77 3.55
CA THR A 110 -14.42 -4.46 2.13
C THR A 110 -13.80 -3.07 1.92
N GLY A 111 -14.12 -2.10 2.79
CA GLY A 111 -13.46 -0.80 2.84
C GLY A 111 -11.97 -0.91 3.10
N TRP A 112 -11.57 -1.67 4.12
CA TRP A 112 -10.17 -1.93 4.44
C TRP A 112 -9.46 -2.64 3.28
N LEU A 113 -10.07 -3.69 2.72
CA LEU A 113 -9.48 -4.45 1.61
C LEU A 113 -9.25 -3.59 0.38
N LEU A 114 -10.25 -2.82 -0.05
CA LEU A 114 -10.14 -1.95 -1.20
C LEU A 114 -9.04 -0.90 -0.99
N TYR A 115 -9.02 -0.23 0.16
CA TYR A 115 -7.97 0.73 0.49
C TYR A 115 -6.57 0.08 0.52
N SER A 116 -6.45 -1.13 1.11
CA SER A 116 -5.18 -1.88 1.16
C SER A 116 -4.65 -2.19 -0.25
N VAL A 117 -5.55 -2.52 -1.19
CA VAL A 117 -5.24 -2.80 -2.59
C VAL A 117 -4.73 -1.55 -3.28
N PHE A 118 -5.42 -0.41 -3.15
CA PHE A 118 -4.97 0.88 -3.68
C PHE A 118 -3.60 1.28 -3.13
N ARG A 119 -3.42 1.19 -1.81
CA ARG A 119 -2.15 1.55 -1.17
C ARG A 119 -0.99 0.66 -1.62
N SER A 120 -1.24 -0.64 -1.83
CA SER A 120 -0.19 -1.58 -2.27
C SER A 120 0.27 -1.35 -3.72
N ARG A 121 -0.57 -0.75 -4.56
CA ARG A 121 -0.29 -0.49 -5.98
C ARG A 121 0.16 0.95 -6.27
N ASP A 122 0.04 1.84 -5.29
CA ASP A 122 0.56 3.20 -5.39
C ASP A 122 2.10 3.21 -5.43
N ILE A 123 2.66 3.73 -6.52
CA ILE A 123 4.11 3.81 -6.76
C ILE A 123 4.82 4.63 -5.66
N ARG A 124 4.12 5.60 -5.05
CA ARG A 124 4.64 6.40 -3.93
C ARG A 124 4.93 5.53 -2.71
N ASN A 125 4.14 4.49 -2.50
CA ASN A 125 4.31 3.54 -1.39
C ASN A 125 5.45 2.53 -1.68
N ASN A 126 5.72 2.20 -2.95
CA ASN A 126 6.79 1.27 -3.33
C ASN A 126 8.20 1.88 -3.18
N ARG A 127 8.34 3.22 -3.34
CA ARG A 127 9.64 3.90 -3.19
C ARG A 127 10.21 3.78 -1.77
N HIS A 128 9.38 3.90 -0.73
CA HIS A 128 9.80 3.76 0.66
C HIS A 128 10.21 2.31 1.01
N ARG A 129 9.63 1.31 0.34
CA ARG A 129 9.93 -0.11 0.60
C ARG A 129 11.26 -0.56 0.00
N ASN A 130 11.66 0.04 -1.12
CA ASN A 130 12.97 -0.21 -1.73
C ASN A 130 14.11 0.53 -1.02
N GLN A 131 13.83 1.62 -0.31
CA GLN A 131 14.81 2.29 0.56
C GLN A 131 15.07 1.49 1.83
N ASN A 132 14.04 0.99 2.52
CA ASN A 132 14.23 0.12 3.70
C ASN A 132 14.94 -1.22 3.39
N LYS A 133 15.00 -1.65 2.12
CA LYS A 133 15.75 -2.85 1.71
C LYS A 133 17.24 -2.57 1.42
N LYS A 134 17.66 -1.31 1.30
CA LYS A 134 19.07 -0.95 1.16
C LYS A 134 19.80 -0.81 2.50
N ASP A 135 19.08 -0.61 3.59
CA ASP A 135 19.67 -0.37 4.93
C ASP A 135 19.64 -1.60 5.85
N SER A 136 19.19 -2.77 5.35
CA SER A 136 19.16 -4.04 6.09
C SER A 136 19.93 -5.13 5.32
N GLY A 137 21.24 -5.18 5.53
CA GLY A 137 22.08 -6.33 5.17
C GLY A 137 23.27 -5.99 4.28
N GLY A 138 24.43 -5.79 4.91
CA GLY A 138 25.72 -5.79 4.22
C GLY A 138 26.18 -7.20 3.81
N GLY A 139 27.08 -7.24 2.82
CA GLY A 139 28.19 -8.19 2.77
C GLY A 139 27.98 -9.56 2.11
N GLY A 140 28.59 -9.74 0.93
CA GLY A 140 29.01 -11.02 0.33
C GLY A 140 28.10 -11.51 -0.81
N GLY A 141 28.55 -11.85 -2.02
CA GLY A 141 29.88 -11.97 -2.61
C GLY A 141 29.85 -13.09 -3.67
N GLY A 142 30.18 -12.76 -4.94
CA GLY A 142 30.57 -13.69 -6.05
C GLY A 142 29.48 -14.63 -6.62
N SER A 143 29.41 -14.99 -7.91
CA SER A 143 30.33 -14.85 -9.05
C SER A 143 29.60 -15.16 -10.39
N SER A 144 30.06 -14.48 -11.46
CA SER A 144 30.16 -14.89 -12.91
C SER A 144 28.94 -15.47 -13.64
N SER A 145 28.57 -15.10 -14.86
CA SER A 145 29.31 -14.71 -16.09
C SER A 145 28.31 -14.03 -17.07
N GLY A 146 28.64 -13.25 -18.10
CA GLY A 146 29.91 -12.82 -18.69
C GLY A 146 29.65 -11.87 -19.88
N GLY A 147 30.68 -11.07 -20.21
CA GLY A 147 30.93 -10.41 -21.50
C GLY A 147 30.01 -9.23 -21.90
N SER A 148 30.47 -8.13 -22.50
CA SER A 148 31.80 -7.68 -22.92
C SER A 148 31.72 -6.19 -23.28
N SER A 149 32.89 -5.56 -23.32
CA SER A 149 33.26 -4.42 -24.20
C SER A 149 33.26 -3.00 -23.62
N ALA A 150 34.50 -2.55 -23.37
CA ALA A 150 35.09 -1.25 -23.71
C ALA A 150 34.48 0.01 -23.08
N ARG A 151 35.23 0.94 -22.49
CA ARG A 151 36.50 1.49 -22.96
C ARG A 151 37.16 2.28 -21.82
N LEU A 152 38.47 2.08 -21.68
CA LEU A 152 39.39 2.79 -20.81
C LEU A 152 39.35 4.30 -21.06
N ARG A 153 39.46 5.12 -19.99
CA ARG A 153 40.33 6.29 -19.93
C ARG A 153 40.70 6.67 -18.47
N ARG A 154 41.96 6.39 -18.16
CA ARG A 154 42.93 7.05 -17.25
C ARG A 154 42.60 8.51 -16.91
N LYS A 155 42.98 9.14 -15.79
CA LYS A 155 43.87 8.86 -14.64
C LYS A 155 43.79 10.11 -13.75
N GLY A 156 43.79 9.97 -12.42
CA GLY A 156 43.81 11.11 -11.49
C GLY A 156 43.90 10.66 -10.05
N SER A 157 45.12 10.35 -9.62
CA SER A 157 45.53 9.94 -8.27
C SER A 157 45.41 11.07 -7.24
N LYS A 158 44.87 10.76 -6.04
CA LYS A 158 45.40 11.11 -4.71
C LYS A 158 44.45 10.59 -3.61
N SER A 159 44.93 9.64 -2.81
CA SER A 159 44.40 9.28 -1.48
C SER A 159 45.09 10.14 -0.41
N PRO A 160 44.86 9.95 0.91
CA PRO A 160 43.65 9.65 1.68
C PRO A 160 43.44 10.68 2.82
N THR A 161 42.23 10.79 3.40
CA THR A 161 42.13 11.23 4.80
C THR A 161 40.91 10.65 5.50
N SER A 162 41.22 9.99 6.62
CA SER A 162 40.34 9.49 7.67
C SER A 162 39.61 10.64 8.38
N GLY A 163 38.41 10.39 8.92
CA GLY A 163 37.70 11.35 9.77
C GLY A 163 36.31 10.86 10.14
N SER A 164 36.19 10.34 11.35
CA SER A 164 35.01 9.88 12.07
C SER A 164 34.13 11.05 12.57
N GLU A 165 32.91 10.71 13.04
CA GLU A 165 32.09 11.46 14.02
C GLU A 165 31.40 12.76 13.51
N THR A 166 30.23 13.21 13.96
CA THR A 166 29.21 12.73 14.90
C THR A 166 27.91 13.51 14.63
N GLN A 167 26.79 12.80 14.77
CA GLN A 167 25.52 13.20 15.40
C GLN A 167 25.41 14.65 15.94
N THR A 168 24.46 15.44 15.43
CA THR A 168 23.79 16.47 16.23
C THR A 168 22.27 16.45 15.99
N LYS A 169 21.56 16.16 17.08
CA LYS A 169 20.11 16.21 17.24
C LYS A 169 19.64 17.66 17.13
N SER A 170 18.64 17.93 16.30
CA SER A 170 17.88 19.17 16.35
C SER A 170 16.80 19.06 17.43
N THR A 171 17.07 19.61 18.61
CA THR A 171 16.09 19.90 19.66
C THR A 171 15.63 21.35 19.51
N TYR A 172 14.41 21.56 19.02
CA TYR A 172 13.77 22.87 18.99
C TYR A 172 13.01 23.09 20.31
N TYR A 173 13.47 24.04 21.12
CA TYR A 173 12.77 24.58 22.29
C TYR A 173 12.76 26.11 22.13
N ASP A 174 11.57 26.71 22.16
CA ASP A 174 11.35 28.15 21.97
C ASP A 174 10.34 28.66 23.00
N PRO A 175 10.80 29.19 24.15
CA PRO A 175 9.94 29.92 25.07
C PRO A 175 10.17 31.42 24.89
N ILE A 176 9.07 32.17 25.05
CA ILE A 176 8.99 33.64 25.13
C ILE A 176 8.70 34.31 23.78
N ARG A 177 7.40 34.55 23.56
CA ARG A 177 6.95 35.81 22.97
C ARG A 177 6.00 36.49 23.96
N ASN A 178 6.53 37.59 24.48
CA ASN A 178 5.87 38.62 25.29
C ASN A 178 4.81 39.35 24.47
#